data_AF-A0A4D5S1J7-F1
#
_entry.id   AF-A0A4D5S1J7-F1
#
_cell.length_a   1.000
_cell.length_b   1.000
_cell.length_c   1.000
_cell.angle_alpha   90.00
_cell.angle_beta   90.00
_cell.angle_gamma   90.00
#
_symmetry.space_group_name_H-M   'P 1'
#
loop_
_entity.id
_entity.type
_entity.pdbx_description
1 polymer ?
#
loop_
_entity_poly.entity_id
_entity_poly.type
_entity_poly.pdbx_seq_one_letter_code
_entity_poly.pdbx_strand_id
1 'polypeptide(L)'
;TQRLSRDRYQRQKPRRPHFVTAPSTHILIPIFSTSHMAKTGEMTKERNTRNTKIQCSKKPKLDTIVISSDDSDDPEACVICPGGTPATCLASTSYTPIKIDGPRLVIPAVDPLCTQLQGEAVVYNEGCDVYDATLSQTSVQANQNKFFSLQLLKDKLYDIYYVWFHWGRLGEKGSCSLTPCEDDIVKAKLLFEQKFLQKTRNEWENRRKFVKVPGKYNMLKMDYESSVENESDKFENIVKEIHKSSNESRLQPSLTEVMRFISDVKAMEKNVVEMQFDIRKMPLGKLKKEQIQAGYKALRKIENCLDSACFGSSLTDACNEFYSCIPHAFGRRRPDVINTREKIQEKMQLLEALEDIEVAVRLHQNELKVKNIHPLDRFYASLHCELTELDKNDSDYQLVSWYLSSSHGETHMQYRLELQHLFRVNKSEHAARFVSLEPRMLLWHGSRASNWAGILSEGLRIAPSHVPSSGYMFDKGVYFADCVSKSANYCWPNPKVQEGILALCEVSLGNMKKLVNADTNVIKRIHGYNSVMGQGRNIPDKKDNVILPDGVVVPCGKLVKSALVHSANLHYNEYIVYNTNQIKIRYLVKVRFGKR
;
A
#
# COMPACT_ATOMS: atom_id res chain seq x y z
N THR A 1 46.56 -67.83 -10.93
CA THR A 1 45.36 -68.36 -10.25
C THR A 1 45.10 -67.52 -9.02
N GLN A 2 44.09 -66.67 -8.83
CA GLN A 2 42.94 -66.10 -9.56
C GLN A 2 42.84 -64.62 -9.04
N ARG A 3 42.94 -63.58 -9.87
CA ARG A 3 41.88 -62.82 -10.56
C ARG A 3 40.98 -61.93 -9.68
N LEU A 4 41.08 -60.61 -9.91
CA LEU A 4 40.02 -59.57 -10.10
C LEU A 4 40.47 -58.23 -9.44
N SER A 5 41.13 -57.32 -10.14
CA SER A 5 40.64 -56.35 -11.17
C SER A 5 40.49 -54.95 -10.58
N ARG A 6 41.55 -54.14 -10.75
CA ARG A 6 41.52 -52.68 -10.86
C ARG A 6 40.79 -52.32 -12.15
N ASP A 7 39.93 -51.30 -12.16
CA ASP A 7 40.08 -50.22 -13.14
C ASP A 7 39.21 -48.97 -12.89
N ARG A 8 39.93 -47.84 -12.99
CA ARG A 8 39.65 -46.57 -13.68
C ARG A 8 38.38 -45.75 -13.40
N TYR A 9 38.68 -44.60 -12.79
CA TYR A 9 38.13 -43.27 -13.06
C TYR A 9 37.78 -43.01 -14.54
N GLN A 10 36.51 -42.64 -14.78
CA GLN A 10 36.09 -41.83 -15.92
C GLN A 10 35.19 -40.69 -15.43
N ARG A 11 35.56 -39.46 -15.81
CA ARG A 11 34.84 -38.22 -15.54
C ARG A 11 33.45 -38.25 -16.19
N GLN A 12 32.39 -38.09 -15.40
CA GLN A 12 31.07 -37.69 -15.89
C GLN A 12 30.72 -36.28 -15.38
N LYS A 13 30.26 -35.44 -16.31
CA LYS A 13 29.73 -34.09 -16.10
C LYS A 13 28.58 -34.10 -15.07
N PRO A 14 28.43 -33.09 -14.19
CA PRO A 14 27.27 -33.04 -13.31
C PRO A 14 26.02 -32.71 -14.13
N ARG A 15 25.08 -33.65 -14.15
CA ARG A 15 23.71 -33.44 -14.63
C ARG A 15 23.01 -32.42 -13.73
N ARG A 16 22.28 -31.49 -14.36
CA ARG A 16 21.38 -30.54 -13.70
C ARG A 16 20.39 -31.31 -12.81
N PRO A 17 20.10 -30.87 -11.57
CA PRO A 17 19.03 -31.47 -10.81
C PRO A 17 17.70 -31.03 -11.43
N HIS A 18 16.93 -32.02 -11.91
CA HIS A 18 15.51 -31.86 -12.17
C HIS A 18 14.83 -31.55 -10.84
N PHE A 19 14.25 -30.35 -10.74
CA PHE A 19 13.34 -30.02 -9.65
C PHE A 19 12.07 -30.87 -9.81
N VAL A 20 11.93 -31.86 -8.94
CA VAL A 20 10.64 -32.49 -8.66
C VAL A 20 9.85 -31.48 -7.82
N THR A 21 8.89 -30.83 -8.45
CA THR A 21 7.84 -30.07 -7.77
C THR A 21 7.07 -31.05 -6.89
N ALA A 22 7.19 -30.90 -5.57
CA ALA A 22 6.29 -31.56 -4.63
C ALA A 22 4.85 -31.08 -4.87
N PRO A 23 3.85 -31.97 -4.84
CA PRO A 23 2.50 -31.66 -5.26
C PRO A 23 1.82 -30.72 -4.26
N SER A 24 1.18 -29.68 -4.80
CA SER A 24 0.14 -28.91 -4.12
C SER A 24 -0.93 -29.87 -3.61
N THR A 25 -1.19 -29.84 -2.31
CA THR A 25 -2.30 -30.55 -1.68
C THR A 25 -3.61 -30.07 -2.29
N HIS A 26 -4.14 -30.86 -3.23
CA HIS A 26 -5.49 -30.73 -3.75
C HIS A 26 -6.50 -31.01 -2.64
N ILE A 27 -7.30 -30.01 -2.29
CA ILE A 27 -8.51 -30.21 -1.50
C ILE A 27 -9.60 -30.68 -2.49
N LEU A 28 -9.92 -31.97 -2.44
CA LEU A 28 -11.12 -32.53 -3.04
C LEU A 28 -12.32 -32.12 -2.19
N ILE A 29 -13.25 -31.35 -2.78
CA ILE A 29 -14.56 -31.08 -2.19
C ILE A 29 -15.54 -32.13 -2.76
N PRO A 30 -16.27 -32.91 -1.92
CA PRO A 30 -17.28 -33.83 -2.41
C PRO A 30 -18.50 -33.08 -2.94
N ILE A 31 -18.92 -33.44 -4.15
CA ILE A 31 -20.16 -32.99 -4.78
C ILE A 31 -21.33 -33.66 -4.06
N PHE A 32 -22.13 -32.88 -3.32
CA PHE A 32 -23.44 -33.34 -2.87
C PHE A 32 -24.46 -33.18 -4.00
N SER A 33 -24.94 -34.32 -4.48
CA SER A 33 -26.14 -34.47 -5.29
C SER A 33 -27.36 -34.10 -4.46
N THR A 34 -28.13 -33.11 -4.89
CA THR A 34 -29.50 -32.89 -4.41
C THR A 34 -30.48 -33.24 -5.52
N SER A 35 -31.10 -34.40 -5.36
CA SER A 35 -32.34 -34.80 -6.01
C SER A 35 -33.50 -33.92 -5.56
N HIS A 36 -34.29 -33.36 -6.48
CA HIS A 36 -35.72 -33.67 -6.64
C HIS A 36 -36.47 -32.68 -7.55
N MET A 37 -37.31 -33.32 -8.39
CA MET A 37 -38.60 -32.86 -8.92
C MET A 37 -38.63 -31.68 -9.88
N ALA A 38 -38.50 -32.03 -11.16
CA ALA A 38 -39.16 -31.32 -12.25
C ALA A 38 -40.67 -31.59 -12.22
N LYS A 39 -41.49 -30.52 -12.17
CA LYS A 39 -42.83 -30.50 -12.78
C LYS A 39 -42.77 -29.52 -13.94
N THR A 40 -42.78 -30.07 -15.14
CA THR A 40 -42.98 -29.37 -16.40
C THR A 40 -44.45 -28.98 -16.53
N GLY A 41 -44.70 -27.69 -16.79
CA GLY A 41 -45.96 -27.18 -17.31
C GLY A 41 -45.64 -26.33 -18.52
N GLU A 42 -45.87 -26.90 -19.71
CA GLU A 42 -45.98 -26.15 -20.96
C GLU A 42 -47.21 -25.22 -20.90
N MET A 43 -47.09 -24.02 -21.48
CA MET A 43 -48.09 -23.49 -22.43
C MET A 43 -47.60 -22.18 -23.08
N THR A 44 -47.26 -22.30 -24.35
CA THR A 44 -47.66 -21.49 -25.51
C THR A 44 -48.02 -19.99 -25.37
N LYS A 45 -47.29 -19.21 -26.19
CA LYS A 45 -47.72 -18.15 -27.14
C LYS A 45 -48.92 -17.25 -26.75
N GLU A 46 -48.73 -15.93 -26.82
CA GLU A 46 -49.25 -15.11 -27.94
C GLU A 46 -48.79 -13.65 -27.92
N ARG A 47 -48.63 -13.11 -29.13
CA ARG A 47 -48.46 -11.69 -29.45
C ARG A 47 -49.78 -10.97 -29.22
N ASN A 48 -49.75 -9.73 -28.75
CA ASN A 48 -50.45 -8.68 -29.49
C ASN A 48 -49.94 -7.27 -29.19
N THR A 49 -49.82 -6.52 -30.28
CA THR A 49 -49.58 -5.10 -30.38
C THR A 49 -50.89 -4.34 -30.19
N ARG A 50 -50.84 -3.11 -29.67
CA ARG A 50 -51.61 -1.97 -30.20
C ARG A 50 -51.19 -0.63 -29.60
N ASN A 51 -50.96 0.29 -30.53
CA ASN A 51 -50.82 1.73 -30.37
C ASN A 51 -52.03 2.38 -29.67
N THR A 52 -51.80 3.47 -28.94
CA THR A 52 -52.53 4.73 -29.17
C THR A 52 -51.76 5.92 -28.60
N LYS A 53 -52.07 7.09 -29.15
CA LYS A 53 -51.28 8.31 -29.30
C LYS A 53 -52.06 9.46 -28.63
N ILE A 54 -51.35 10.54 -28.22
CA ILE A 54 -51.82 11.96 -28.12
C ILE A 54 -52.65 12.28 -26.83
N GLN A 55 -52.47 13.36 -26.04
CA GLN A 55 -51.81 14.69 -26.14
C GLN A 55 -51.54 15.34 -24.75
N CYS A 56 -50.52 16.22 -24.70
CA CYS A 56 -50.33 17.46 -23.91
C CYS A 56 -51.08 17.71 -22.57
N SER A 57 -50.37 18.18 -21.52
CA SER A 57 -49.94 19.58 -21.33
C SER A 57 -49.28 19.86 -19.95
N LYS A 58 -48.46 20.93 -19.92
CA LYS A 58 -48.02 21.82 -18.81
C LYS A 58 -46.74 21.49 -17.99
N LYS A 59 -45.78 22.44 -18.10
CA LYS A 59 -44.57 22.70 -17.27
C LYS A 59 -44.92 23.34 -15.92
N PRO A 60 -43.99 23.34 -14.94
CA PRO A 60 -43.34 24.60 -14.49
C PRO A 60 -41.80 24.44 -14.30
N LYS A 61 -40.97 25.38 -14.78
CA LYS A 61 -40.36 26.60 -14.18
C LYS A 61 -39.15 26.36 -13.26
N LEU A 62 -38.01 26.87 -13.74
CA LEU A 62 -36.73 27.14 -13.06
C LEU A 62 -36.87 28.44 -12.26
N ASP A 63 -36.31 28.48 -11.06
CA ASP A 63 -36.00 29.74 -10.36
C ASP A 63 -34.49 29.95 -10.27
N THR A 64 -34.08 31.13 -10.71
CA THR A 64 -32.76 31.73 -10.61
C THR A 64 -32.79 32.71 -9.44
N ILE A 65 -31.87 32.59 -8.48
CA ILE A 65 -31.70 33.58 -7.41
C ILE A 65 -30.40 34.35 -7.66
N VAL A 66 -30.58 35.66 -7.87
CA VAL A 66 -29.58 36.72 -7.85
C VAL A 66 -29.61 37.32 -6.44
N ILE A 67 -28.46 37.52 -5.80
CA ILE A 67 -28.32 38.48 -4.69
C ILE A 67 -26.99 39.22 -4.83
N SER A 68 -27.10 40.55 -4.80
CA SER A 68 -26.07 41.58 -4.88
C SER A 68 -25.84 42.24 -3.50
N SER A 69 -24.59 42.66 -3.27
CA SER A 69 -24.08 43.86 -2.58
C SER A 69 -24.73 44.42 -1.28
N ASP A 70 -23.84 44.55 -0.28
CA ASP A 70 -23.56 45.70 0.60
C ASP A 70 -24.35 45.98 1.92
N ASP A 71 -23.53 46.45 2.87
CA ASP A 71 -23.73 47.32 4.03
C ASP A 71 -23.94 46.78 5.48
N SER A 72 -22.82 46.79 6.23
CA SER A 72 -22.49 47.57 7.46
C SER A 72 -23.52 47.81 8.59
N ASP A 73 -23.14 47.46 9.83
CA ASP A 73 -22.96 48.37 11.00
C ASP A 73 -22.87 47.64 12.37
N ASP A 74 -21.66 47.68 12.98
CA ASP A 74 -21.22 47.99 14.38
C ASP A 74 -22.10 47.77 15.65
N PRO A 75 -21.57 47.91 16.92
CA PRO A 75 -20.17 48.12 17.38
C PRO A 75 -19.71 47.29 18.63
N GLU A 76 -18.40 47.28 18.90
CA GLU A 76 -17.78 46.91 20.20
C GLU A 76 -17.32 48.15 20.99
N ALA A 77 -17.44 48.06 22.32
CA ALA A 77 -17.18 49.14 23.28
C ALA A 77 -15.70 49.23 23.73
N CYS A 78 -15.24 50.46 23.90
CA CYS A 78 -13.89 50.85 24.34
C CYS A 78 -13.83 51.11 25.86
N VAL A 79 -12.70 50.78 26.51
CA VAL A 79 -12.34 51.20 27.88
C VAL A 79 -11.03 52.01 27.84
N ILE A 80 -10.99 53.08 28.63
CA ILE A 80 -10.12 54.26 28.57
C ILE A 80 -8.92 54.17 29.54
N CYS A 81 -7.80 54.84 29.22
CA CYS A 81 -6.95 55.74 30.08
C CYS A 81 -5.40 55.48 29.98
N PRO A 82 -4.49 56.46 30.28
CA PRO A 82 -3.98 57.44 29.30
C PRO A 82 -2.45 57.76 29.41
N GLY A 83 -1.89 58.56 28.49
CA GLY A 83 -0.77 59.47 28.79
C GLY A 83 0.34 59.65 27.73
N GLY A 84 0.59 60.91 27.33
CA GLY A 84 1.96 61.41 27.05
C GLY A 84 2.37 61.83 25.62
N THR A 85 2.05 63.07 25.25
CA THR A 85 2.78 64.05 24.37
C THR A 85 3.38 63.71 22.98
N PRO A 86 3.38 64.66 22.02
CA PRO A 86 3.66 64.41 20.61
C PRO A 86 5.12 64.70 20.21
N ALA A 87 5.70 63.84 19.35
CA ALA A 87 6.89 64.16 18.59
C ALA A 87 6.78 63.59 17.17
N THR A 88 6.74 64.50 16.20
CA THR A 88 6.87 64.28 14.76
C THR A 88 8.07 63.40 14.42
N CYS A 89 7.83 62.28 13.72
CA CYS A 89 8.86 61.53 13.01
C CYS A 89 8.26 61.01 11.68
N LEU A 90 8.86 61.47 10.58
CA LEU A 90 8.60 61.04 9.21
C LEU A 90 8.78 59.52 9.08
N ALA A 91 7.75 58.80 8.63
CA ALA A 91 7.85 57.39 8.26
C ALA A 91 7.60 57.24 6.75
N SER A 92 8.69 57.01 6.02
CA SER A 92 8.68 56.43 4.69
C SER A 92 8.12 55.01 4.78
N THR A 93 6.94 54.76 4.22
CA THR A 93 6.38 53.42 4.07
C THR A 93 7.14 52.66 2.97
N SER A 94 8.14 51.87 3.37
CA SER A 94 8.64 50.79 2.53
C SER A 94 7.69 49.60 2.67
N TYR A 95 6.76 49.46 1.73
CA TYR A 95 6.00 48.23 1.55
C TYR A 95 6.96 47.14 1.04
N THR A 96 7.39 46.23 1.92
CA THR A 96 7.91 44.94 1.49
C THR A 96 6.71 44.04 1.21
N PRO A 97 6.55 43.50 -0.02
CA PRO A 97 5.49 42.54 -0.27
C PRO A 97 5.81 41.25 0.49
N ILE A 98 4.95 40.89 1.44
CA ILE A 98 4.94 39.57 2.05
C ILE A 98 4.64 38.58 0.93
N LYS A 99 5.67 37.87 0.45
CA LYS A 99 5.49 36.68 -0.38
C LYS A 99 4.85 35.60 0.48
N ILE A 100 3.55 35.43 0.32
CA ILE A 100 2.88 34.19 0.71
C ILE A 100 3.36 33.14 -0.29
N ASP A 101 4.39 32.38 0.07
CA ASP A 101 4.85 31.23 -0.72
C ASP A 101 3.73 30.17 -0.71
N GLY A 102 2.84 30.27 -1.70
CA GLY A 102 1.93 29.18 -2.04
C GLY A 102 2.72 27.93 -2.47
N PRO A 103 2.09 26.74 -2.47
CA PRO A 103 2.77 25.50 -2.86
C PRO A 103 3.39 25.66 -4.25
N ARG A 104 4.73 25.55 -4.30
CA ARG A 104 5.52 25.70 -5.52
C ARG A 104 5.18 24.54 -6.46
N LEU A 105 4.63 24.85 -7.63
CA LEU A 105 4.37 23.85 -8.67
C LEU A 105 5.68 23.15 -9.02
N VAL A 106 5.71 21.83 -8.87
CA VAL A 106 6.81 21.01 -9.32
C VAL A 106 6.49 20.48 -10.73
N ILE A 107 7.48 20.60 -11.61
CA ILE A 107 7.39 20.20 -13.01
C ILE A 107 8.10 18.83 -13.15
N PRO A 108 7.50 17.83 -13.80
CA PRO A 108 8.15 16.54 -14.02
C PRO A 108 9.45 16.68 -14.81
N ALA A 109 10.38 15.79 -14.50
CA ALA A 109 11.58 15.60 -15.30
C ALA A 109 11.23 15.18 -16.74
N VAL A 110 12.07 15.61 -17.69
CA VAL A 110 12.06 15.07 -19.05
C VAL A 110 12.32 13.56 -19.00
N ASP A 111 11.56 12.79 -19.76
CA ASP A 111 11.73 11.33 -19.86
C ASP A 111 13.19 10.96 -20.12
N PRO A 112 13.83 10.12 -19.28
CA PRO A 112 15.24 9.73 -19.42
C PRO A 112 15.60 9.14 -20.79
N LEU A 113 14.63 8.61 -21.54
CA LEU A 113 14.86 8.11 -22.90
C LEU A 113 14.98 9.21 -23.96
N CYS A 114 14.56 10.45 -23.66
CA CYS A 114 14.73 11.61 -24.52
C CYS A 114 16.16 12.18 -24.38
N THR A 115 17.18 11.37 -24.69
CA THR A 115 18.59 11.70 -24.44
C THR A 115 19.06 13.00 -25.09
N GLN A 116 18.39 13.42 -26.16
CA GLN A 116 18.70 14.64 -26.93
C GLN A 116 18.35 15.93 -26.19
N LEU A 117 17.39 15.89 -25.26
CA LEU A 117 16.91 17.07 -24.54
C LEU A 117 17.10 16.95 -23.02
N GLN A 118 17.85 15.93 -22.58
CA GLN A 118 18.17 15.74 -21.15
C GLN A 118 19.02 16.92 -20.66
N GLY A 119 18.50 17.65 -19.67
CA GLY A 119 19.16 18.83 -19.12
C GLY A 119 18.99 20.11 -19.94
N GLU A 120 18.63 20.01 -21.22
CA GLU A 120 18.45 21.15 -22.13
C GLU A 120 17.00 21.65 -22.18
N ALA A 121 16.02 20.75 -22.00
CA ALA A 121 14.60 21.10 -21.95
C ALA A 121 13.98 20.90 -20.56
N VAL A 122 12.78 21.45 -20.38
CA VAL A 122 11.88 21.22 -19.26
C VAL A 122 10.51 20.79 -19.78
N VAL A 123 9.74 20.05 -18.98
CA VAL A 123 8.33 19.81 -19.31
C VAL A 123 7.58 21.13 -19.25
N TYR A 124 6.80 21.42 -20.29
CA TYR A 124 6.04 22.65 -20.39
C TYR A 124 4.85 22.66 -19.43
N ASN A 125 4.58 23.82 -18.86
CA ASN A 125 3.43 24.06 -18.00
C ASN A 125 2.84 25.46 -18.21
N GLU A 126 1.54 25.59 -17.95
CA GLU A 126 0.82 26.87 -17.93
C GLU A 126 0.18 27.09 -16.56
N GLY A 127 0.76 28.00 -15.77
CA GLY A 127 0.39 28.10 -14.36
C GLY A 127 0.61 26.76 -13.67
N CYS A 128 -0.46 26.16 -13.14
CA CYS A 128 -0.45 24.83 -12.51
C CYS A 128 -0.75 23.67 -13.48
N ASP A 129 -0.97 23.94 -14.77
CA ASP A 129 -1.28 22.92 -15.76
C ASP A 129 -0.01 22.37 -16.41
N VAL A 130 0.38 21.16 -16.03
CA VAL A 130 1.56 20.47 -16.57
C VAL A 130 1.17 19.57 -17.74
N TYR A 131 1.82 19.75 -18.89
CA TYR A 131 1.62 18.95 -20.10
C TYR A 131 2.43 17.64 -20.08
N ASP A 132 2.10 16.77 -19.11
CA ASP A 132 2.62 15.41 -18.94
C ASP A 132 1.48 14.44 -18.64
N ALA A 133 1.50 13.27 -19.27
CA ALA A 133 0.60 12.18 -18.91
C ALA A 133 1.22 10.82 -19.16
N THR A 134 1.02 9.90 -18.21
CA THR A 134 1.28 8.47 -18.40
C THR A 134 -0.03 7.70 -18.47
N LEU A 135 -0.19 6.95 -19.55
CA LEU A 135 -1.38 6.18 -19.86
C LEU A 135 -1.08 4.67 -19.82
N SER A 136 -2.06 3.88 -19.41
CA SER A 136 -1.97 2.43 -19.28
C SER A 136 -3.17 1.73 -19.92
N GLN A 137 -2.96 0.58 -20.53
CA GLN A 137 -4.03 -0.23 -21.09
C GLN A 137 -3.71 -1.72 -20.96
N THR A 138 -4.58 -2.43 -20.26
CA THR A 138 -4.50 -3.88 -20.14
C THR A 138 -5.75 -4.54 -20.73
N SER A 139 -5.53 -5.57 -21.56
CA SER A 139 -6.53 -6.54 -21.97
C SER A 139 -5.94 -7.93 -21.79
N VAL A 140 -6.45 -8.63 -20.78
CA VAL A 140 -6.14 -10.01 -20.49
C VAL A 140 -6.50 -10.87 -21.70
N GLN A 141 -7.68 -10.70 -22.31
CA GLN A 141 -8.13 -11.47 -23.48
C GLN A 141 -7.14 -11.38 -24.65
N ALA A 142 -6.68 -10.18 -24.98
CA ALA A 142 -5.80 -9.94 -26.13
C ALA A 142 -4.30 -9.99 -25.78
N ASN A 143 -3.92 -10.39 -24.55
CA ASN A 143 -2.55 -10.31 -24.02
C ASN A 143 -1.90 -8.93 -24.27
N GLN A 144 -2.70 -7.87 -24.12
CA GLN A 144 -2.21 -6.49 -24.21
C GLN A 144 -1.96 -5.97 -22.82
N ASN A 145 -0.78 -5.40 -22.61
CA ASN A 145 -0.39 -4.79 -21.35
C ASN A 145 0.56 -3.63 -21.70
N LYS A 146 -0.02 -2.49 -22.06
CA LYS A 146 0.65 -1.41 -22.79
C LYS A 146 0.69 -0.15 -21.96
N PHE A 147 1.70 0.68 -22.20
CA PHE A 147 1.76 2.06 -21.72
C PHE A 147 1.93 3.03 -22.88
N PHE A 148 1.57 4.28 -22.64
CA PHE A 148 1.84 5.41 -23.53
C PHE A 148 2.05 6.67 -22.68
N SER A 149 3.24 7.24 -22.72
CA SER A 149 3.60 8.50 -22.05
C SER A 149 3.67 9.63 -23.07
N LEU A 150 3.21 10.81 -22.68
CA LEU A 150 3.20 12.04 -23.46
C LEU A 150 3.85 13.15 -22.65
N GLN A 151 4.76 13.91 -23.27
CA GLN A 151 5.34 15.13 -22.70
C GLN A 151 5.37 16.24 -23.76
N LEU A 152 4.93 17.44 -23.40
CA LEU A 152 5.27 18.66 -24.13
C LEU A 152 6.51 19.26 -23.46
N LEU A 153 7.57 19.48 -24.22
CA LEU A 153 8.85 19.97 -23.73
C LEU A 153 9.11 21.37 -24.28
N LYS A 154 9.74 22.22 -23.47
CA LYS A 154 10.24 23.54 -23.87
C LYS A 154 11.75 23.59 -23.63
N ASP A 155 12.49 24.06 -24.62
CA ASP A 155 13.91 24.38 -24.46
C ASP A 155 14.11 25.44 -23.34
N LYS A 156 15.19 25.31 -22.56
CA LYS A 156 15.44 26.23 -21.43
C LYS A 156 15.93 27.61 -21.87
N LEU A 157 16.60 27.69 -23.02
CA LEU A 157 17.26 28.90 -23.50
C LEU A 157 16.48 29.57 -24.62
N TYR A 158 15.80 28.78 -25.45
CA TYR A 158 15.06 29.25 -26.61
C TYR A 158 13.58 28.98 -26.46
N ASP A 159 12.74 29.79 -27.12
CA ASP A 159 11.31 29.50 -27.25
C ASP A 159 11.09 28.41 -28.31
N ILE A 160 11.71 27.25 -28.12
CA ILE A 160 11.55 26.08 -28.99
C ILE A 160 10.80 24.99 -28.23
N TYR A 161 9.79 24.42 -28.87
CA TYR A 161 8.90 23.43 -28.29
C TYR A 161 9.06 22.07 -28.98
N TYR A 162 8.87 21.01 -28.20
CA TYR A 162 8.90 19.64 -28.70
C TYR A 162 7.75 18.83 -28.11
N VAL A 163 7.28 17.85 -28.86
CA VAL A 163 6.35 16.85 -28.35
C VAL A 163 7.03 15.50 -28.32
N TRP A 164 7.10 14.91 -27.13
CA TRP A 164 7.70 13.61 -26.87
C TRP A 164 6.62 12.58 -26.59
N PHE A 165 6.70 11.45 -27.29
CA PHE A 165 5.88 10.27 -27.03
C PHE A 165 6.75 9.06 -26.77
N HIS A 166 6.35 8.23 -25.81
CA HIS A 166 7.04 7.00 -25.46
C HIS A 166 6.02 5.92 -25.15
N TRP A 167 6.08 4.79 -25.85
CA TRP A 167 5.08 3.73 -25.74
C TRP A 167 5.68 2.34 -25.84
N GLY A 168 4.97 1.35 -25.32
CA GLY A 168 5.45 -0.02 -25.38
C GLY A 168 4.63 -0.95 -24.50
N ARG A 169 5.21 -2.12 -24.23
CA ARG A 169 4.68 -3.08 -23.27
C ARG A 169 5.13 -2.68 -21.86
N LEU A 170 4.23 -2.75 -20.88
CA LEU A 170 4.58 -2.58 -19.47
C LEU A 170 5.66 -3.59 -19.07
N GLY A 171 6.68 -3.12 -18.37
CA GLY A 171 7.87 -3.90 -18.05
C GLY A 171 9.02 -3.82 -19.09
N GLU A 172 8.86 -3.11 -20.20
CA GLU A 172 9.87 -3.02 -21.26
C GLU A 172 10.22 -1.57 -21.63
N LYS A 173 11.37 -1.39 -22.31
CA LYS A 173 11.84 -0.07 -22.75
C LYS A 173 10.91 0.60 -23.76
N GLY A 174 10.31 -0.17 -24.68
CA GLY A 174 9.41 0.39 -25.70
C GLY A 174 10.11 1.20 -26.79
N SER A 175 9.32 2.00 -27.51
CA SER A 175 9.71 2.90 -28.59
C SER A 175 9.33 4.33 -28.24
N CYS A 176 9.98 5.29 -28.88
CA CYS A 176 9.74 6.71 -28.63
C CYS A 176 9.79 7.53 -29.93
N SER A 177 9.27 8.75 -29.86
CA SER A 177 9.36 9.75 -30.93
C SER A 177 9.46 11.14 -30.33
N LEU A 178 10.38 11.94 -30.84
CA LEU A 178 10.47 13.38 -30.58
C LEU A 178 10.04 14.13 -31.84
N THR A 179 9.15 15.11 -31.69
CA THR A 179 8.70 15.95 -32.81
C THR A 179 8.99 17.41 -32.48
N PRO A 180 9.90 18.08 -33.21
CA PRO A 180 10.13 19.52 -33.04
C PRO A 180 8.92 20.32 -33.55
N CYS A 181 8.57 21.36 -32.80
CA CYS A 181 7.51 22.30 -33.14
C CYS A 181 8.03 23.73 -33.35
N GLU A 182 9.35 23.91 -33.33
CA GLU A 182 9.99 25.22 -33.47
C GLU A 182 9.42 26.19 -32.42
N ASP A 183 9.14 27.44 -32.77
CA ASP A 183 8.58 28.46 -31.89
C ASP A 183 7.05 28.43 -31.75
N ASP A 184 6.39 27.45 -32.37
CA ASP A 184 4.93 27.32 -32.39
C ASP A 184 4.41 26.44 -31.24
N ILE A 185 4.17 27.07 -30.09
CA ILE A 185 3.52 26.43 -28.93
C ILE A 185 2.10 25.93 -29.25
N VAL A 186 1.37 26.62 -30.13
CA VAL A 186 -0.03 26.25 -30.46
C VAL A 186 -0.04 24.92 -31.19
N LYS A 187 0.87 24.73 -32.16
CA LYS A 187 1.11 23.46 -32.85
C LYS A 187 1.54 22.36 -31.87
N ALA A 188 2.45 22.66 -30.95
CA ALA A 188 2.90 21.68 -29.95
C ALA A 188 1.75 21.18 -29.06
N LYS A 189 0.93 22.10 -28.53
CA LYS A 189 -0.27 21.75 -27.75
C LYS A 189 -1.26 20.95 -28.57
N LEU A 190 -1.56 21.39 -29.79
CA LEU A 190 -2.50 20.69 -30.67
C LEU A 190 -2.07 19.24 -30.92
N LEU A 191 -0.79 19.00 -31.21
CA LEU A 191 -0.25 17.65 -31.40
C LEU A 191 -0.35 16.79 -30.14
N PHE A 192 -0.04 17.36 -28.98
CA PHE A 192 -0.15 16.68 -27.70
C PHE A 192 -1.60 16.29 -27.38
N GLU A 193 -2.51 17.26 -27.48
CA GLU A 193 -3.92 17.11 -27.13
C GLU A 193 -4.66 16.19 -28.10
N GLN A 194 -4.37 16.28 -29.40
CA GLN A 194 -4.90 15.34 -30.40
C GLN A 194 -4.42 13.91 -30.11
N LYS A 195 -3.15 13.72 -29.73
CA LYS A 195 -2.64 12.40 -29.37
C LYS A 195 -3.33 11.88 -28.12
N PHE A 196 -3.47 12.71 -27.10
CA PHE A 196 -4.19 12.37 -25.87
C PHE A 196 -5.63 11.91 -26.20
N LEU A 197 -6.40 12.73 -26.91
CA LEU A 197 -7.77 12.44 -27.33
C LEU A 197 -7.86 11.15 -28.17
N GLN A 198 -6.93 10.92 -29.09
CA GLN A 198 -6.88 9.70 -29.90
C GLN A 198 -6.74 8.43 -29.04
N LYS A 199 -5.89 8.49 -27.99
CA LYS A 199 -5.55 7.36 -27.11
C LYS A 199 -6.58 7.14 -26.01
N THR A 200 -7.20 8.20 -25.49
CA THR A 200 -8.08 8.15 -24.32
C THR A 200 -9.55 8.38 -24.62
N ARG A 201 -9.88 9.03 -25.75
CA ARG A 201 -11.22 9.59 -26.06
C ARG A 201 -11.71 10.63 -25.04
N ASN A 202 -10.79 11.25 -24.31
CA ASN A 202 -11.05 12.36 -23.41
C ASN A 202 -10.28 13.59 -23.92
N GLU A 203 -10.87 14.77 -23.77
CA GLU A 203 -10.18 16.04 -24.04
C GLU A 203 -9.15 16.33 -22.94
N TRP A 204 -8.04 16.96 -23.32
CA TRP A 204 -6.95 17.29 -22.39
C TRP A 204 -7.40 18.31 -21.34
N GLU A 205 -8.11 19.36 -21.74
CA GLU A 205 -8.61 20.40 -20.84
C GLU A 205 -9.54 19.82 -19.76
N ASN A 206 -10.32 18.81 -20.12
CA ASN A 206 -11.28 18.15 -19.24
C ASN A 206 -10.72 16.93 -18.50
N ARG A 207 -9.40 16.68 -18.54
CA ARG A 207 -8.76 15.48 -17.97
C ARG A 207 -8.95 15.33 -16.45
N ARG A 208 -9.25 16.40 -15.71
CA ARG A 208 -9.59 16.30 -14.27
C ARG A 208 -10.85 15.48 -14.02
N LYS A 209 -11.76 15.43 -15.01
CA LYS A 209 -12.98 14.61 -15.03
C LYS A 209 -12.82 13.40 -15.96
N PHE A 210 -11.61 12.83 -16.03
CA PHE A 210 -11.31 11.69 -16.90
C PHE A 210 -12.30 10.53 -16.71
N VAL A 211 -12.87 10.04 -17.81
CA VAL A 211 -13.73 8.85 -17.83
C VAL A 211 -13.08 7.76 -18.68
N LYS A 212 -12.84 6.60 -18.07
CA LYS A 212 -12.26 5.46 -18.77
C LYS A 212 -13.21 4.95 -19.85
N VAL A 213 -12.77 4.97 -21.11
CA VAL A 213 -13.51 4.40 -22.25
C VAL A 213 -13.06 2.96 -22.55
N PRO A 214 -13.97 1.99 -22.73
CA PRO A 214 -13.63 0.63 -23.12
C PRO A 214 -12.74 0.57 -24.37
N GLY A 215 -11.75 -0.33 -24.39
CA GLY A 215 -10.81 -0.47 -25.52
C GLY A 215 -9.81 0.69 -25.71
N LYS A 216 -9.84 1.72 -24.85
CA LYS A 216 -8.90 2.86 -24.85
C LYS A 216 -7.98 2.84 -23.62
N TYR A 217 -6.99 3.72 -23.61
CA TYR A 217 -6.06 3.85 -22.47
C TYR A 217 -6.76 4.48 -21.26
N ASN A 218 -6.31 4.10 -20.07
CA ASN A 218 -6.58 4.77 -18.80
C ASN A 218 -5.47 5.79 -18.51
N MET A 219 -5.78 6.87 -17.80
CA MET A 219 -4.79 7.83 -17.33
C MET A 219 -4.38 7.48 -15.89
N LEU A 220 -3.07 7.38 -15.63
CA LEU A 220 -2.55 7.19 -14.28
C LEU A 220 -2.47 8.54 -13.58
N LYS A 221 -2.93 8.61 -12.33
CA LYS A 221 -2.79 9.80 -11.47
C LYS A 221 -1.42 9.77 -10.81
N MET A 222 -0.53 10.60 -11.30
CA MET A 222 0.82 10.76 -10.75
C MET A 222 0.88 12.03 -9.91
N ASP A 223 1.72 12.01 -8.87
CA ASP A 223 2.07 13.22 -8.14
C ASP A 223 3.26 13.90 -8.80
N TYR A 224 3.01 15.11 -9.27
CA TYR A 224 4.04 16.00 -9.78
C TYR A 224 4.29 17.15 -8.82
N GLU A 225 3.58 17.25 -7.68
CA GLU A 225 3.75 18.34 -6.69
C GLU A 225 4.93 18.08 -5.74
N SER A 226 5.40 16.84 -5.64
CA SER A 226 6.63 16.47 -4.95
C SER A 226 7.81 16.59 -5.91
N SER A 227 8.86 17.31 -5.51
CA SER A 227 10.12 17.49 -6.25
C SER A 227 10.86 16.17 -6.43
N VAL A 228 10.45 15.38 -7.42
CA VAL A 228 10.95 14.01 -7.58
C VAL A 228 11.38 13.74 -9.01
N GLU A 229 12.52 14.36 -9.37
CA GLU A 229 13.41 13.81 -10.39
C GLU A 229 14.08 12.55 -9.83
N ASN A 230 14.09 11.46 -10.61
CA ASN A 230 14.91 10.24 -10.45
C ASN A 230 15.40 9.95 -9.01
N GLU A 231 14.50 9.52 -8.13
CA GLU A 231 14.82 9.18 -6.73
C GLU A 231 15.77 8.01 -6.57
N SER A 232 15.88 7.08 -7.52
CA SER A 232 16.93 6.06 -7.43
C SER A 232 18.31 6.73 -7.36
N ASP A 233 18.49 7.81 -8.11
CA ASP A 233 19.76 8.52 -8.24
C ASP A 233 19.87 9.66 -7.22
N LYS A 234 18.75 10.28 -6.81
CA LYS A 234 18.71 11.32 -5.76
C LYS A 234 18.82 10.71 -4.36
N PHE A 235 18.11 9.64 -4.03
CA PHE A 235 18.33 8.86 -2.80
C PHE A 235 19.73 8.27 -2.78
N GLU A 236 20.25 7.76 -3.91
CA GLU A 236 21.62 7.25 -3.96
C GLU A 236 22.67 8.37 -3.88
N ASN A 237 22.42 9.56 -4.43
CA ASN A 237 23.27 10.74 -4.26
C ASN A 237 23.17 11.32 -2.85
N ILE A 238 22.00 11.27 -2.20
CA ILE A 238 21.83 11.59 -0.79
C ILE A 238 22.57 10.56 0.06
N VAL A 239 22.44 9.26 -0.17
CA VAL A 239 23.20 8.19 0.52
C VAL A 239 24.71 8.31 0.26
N LYS A 240 25.13 8.74 -0.94
CA LYS A 240 26.54 9.03 -1.28
C LYS A 240 27.03 10.33 -0.63
N GLU A 241 26.21 11.36 -0.55
CA GLU A 241 26.48 12.60 0.21
C GLU A 241 26.46 12.35 1.72
N ILE A 242 25.68 11.39 2.21
CA ILE A 242 25.61 10.94 3.61
C ILE A 242 26.88 10.19 4.02
N HIS A 243 27.41 9.33 3.14
CA HIS A 243 28.75 8.75 3.33
C HIS A 243 29.86 9.81 3.29
N LYS A 244 29.57 10.98 2.71
CA LYS A 244 30.48 12.14 2.65
C LYS A 244 30.27 13.15 3.79
N SER A 245 29.09 13.21 4.39
CA SER A 245 28.77 14.17 5.45
C SER A 245 29.33 13.67 6.78
N SER A 246 30.26 14.43 7.33
CA SER A 246 31.04 14.16 8.54
C SER A 246 30.26 14.22 9.86
N ASN A 247 28.94 14.05 9.85
CA ASN A 247 28.11 14.08 11.06
C ASN A 247 27.57 12.67 11.35
N GLU A 248 28.15 11.98 12.33
CA GLU A 248 27.68 10.68 12.78
C GLU A 248 26.24 10.77 13.35
N SER A 249 25.45 9.72 13.10
CA SER A 249 24.12 9.52 13.71
C SER A 249 24.21 9.58 15.23
N ARG A 250 23.26 10.28 15.87
CA ARG A 250 23.16 10.29 17.35
C ARG A 250 22.35 9.11 17.89
N LEU A 251 21.75 8.32 17.02
CA LEU A 251 20.99 7.14 17.41
C LEU A 251 21.93 6.03 17.91
N GLN A 252 21.45 5.27 18.89
CA GLN A 252 22.11 4.04 19.34
C GLN A 252 22.36 3.09 18.14
N PRO A 253 23.42 2.25 18.15
CA PRO A 253 23.73 1.36 17.03
C PRO A 253 22.57 0.45 16.61
N SER A 254 21.88 -0.14 17.58
CA SER A 254 20.70 -0.99 17.38
C SER A 254 19.53 -0.25 16.72
N LEU A 255 19.24 0.97 17.20
CA LEU A 255 18.20 1.82 16.64
C LEU A 255 18.57 2.29 15.22
N THR A 256 19.83 2.61 14.99
CA THR A 256 20.37 2.95 13.66
C THR A 256 20.16 1.79 12.69
N GLU A 257 20.39 0.55 13.13
CA GLU A 257 20.17 -0.65 12.31
C GLU A 257 18.69 -0.85 11.95
N VAL A 258 17.78 -0.64 12.90
CA VAL A 258 16.33 -0.68 12.64
C VAL A 258 15.91 0.42 11.68
N MET A 259 16.36 1.67 11.90
CA MET A 259 16.01 2.80 11.03
C MET A 259 16.48 2.55 9.60
N ARG A 260 17.72 2.13 9.40
CA ARG A 260 18.24 1.74 8.06
C ARG A 260 17.37 0.66 7.42
N PHE A 261 16.96 -0.34 8.20
CA PHE A 261 16.19 -1.47 7.67
C PHE A 261 14.78 -1.06 7.19
N ILE A 262 14.09 -0.20 7.95
CA ILE A 262 12.72 0.22 7.60
C ILE A 262 12.67 1.42 6.65
N SER A 263 13.79 2.13 6.47
CA SER A 263 13.91 3.30 5.59
C SER A 263 14.54 2.97 4.23
N ASP A 264 14.87 1.69 3.95
CA ASP A 264 15.53 1.31 2.69
C ASP A 264 14.55 1.32 1.50
N VAL A 265 14.56 2.42 0.76
CA VAL A 265 13.74 2.62 -0.45
C VAL A 265 14.06 1.59 -1.54
N LYS A 266 15.32 1.14 -1.68
CA LYS A 266 15.69 0.13 -2.69
C LYS A 266 15.11 -1.23 -2.33
N ALA A 267 15.10 -1.57 -1.03
CA ALA A 267 14.40 -2.75 -0.55
C ALA A 267 12.90 -2.66 -0.81
N MET A 268 12.29 -1.49 -0.58
CA MET A 268 10.87 -1.24 -0.90
C MET A 268 10.57 -1.42 -2.40
N GLU A 269 11.38 -0.84 -3.29
CA GLU A 269 11.27 -1.00 -4.74
C GLU A 269 11.35 -2.47 -5.15
N LYS A 270 12.34 -3.19 -4.63
CA LYS A 270 12.50 -4.61 -4.90
C LYS A 270 11.29 -5.42 -4.44
N ASN A 271 10.74 -5.12 -3.26
CA ASN A 271 9.58 -5.82 -2.72
C ASN A 271 8.35 -5.68 -3.63
N VAL A 272 8.06 -4.48 -4.13
CA VAL A 272 6.90 -4.28 -5.03
C VAL A 272 7.16 -4.87 -6.43
N VAL A 273 8.41 -4.87 -6.90
CA VAL A 273 8.80 -5.54 -8.16
C VAL A 273 8.60 -7.05 -8.06
N GLU A 274 8.92 -7.67 -6.92
CA GLU A 274 8.64 -9.10 -6.66
C GLU A 274 7.13 -9.40 -6.70
N MET A 275 6.29 -8.41 -6.35
CA MET A 275 4.83 -8.45 -6.49
C MET A 275 4.33 -8.08 -7.90
N GLN A 276 5.24 -7.99 -8.87
CA GLN A 276 5.01 -7.70 -10.29
C GLN A 276 4.59 -6.25 -10.59
N PHE A 277 4.80 -5.31 -9.67
CA PHE A 277 4.51 -3.89 -9.89
C PHE A 277 5.53 -3.24 -10.82
N ASP A 278 5.09 -2.37 -11.75
CA ASP A 278 5.98 -1.68 -12.68
C ASP A 278 6.41 -0.29 -12.18
N ILE A 279 7.46 -0.27 -11.36
CA ILE A 279 8.06 0.96 -10.80
C ILE A 279 8.54 1.95 -11.86
N ARG A 280 8.83 1.53 -13.10
CA ARG A 280 9.29 2.47 -14.15
C ARG A 280 8.17 3.36 -14.67
N LYS A 281 6.94 2.87 -14.63
CA LYS A 281 5.77 3.59 -15.12
C LYS A 281 4.99 4.25 -14.00
N MET A 282 5.11 3.71 -12.79
CA MET A 282 4.63 4.36 -11.59
C MET A 282 5.73 4.32 -10.52
N PRO A 283 6.70 5.25 -10.59
CA PRO A 283 7.72 5.38 -9.54
C PRO A 283 7.07 5.65 -8.19
N LEU A 284 7.64 5.07 -7.14
CA LEU A 284 7.06 5.12 -5.79
C LEU A 284 6.87 6.56 -5.28
N GLY A 285 7.83 7.45 -5.55
CA GLY A 285 7.73 8.86 -5.13
C GLY A 285 6.73 9.72 -5.91
N LYS A 286 6.07 9.16 -6.94
CA LYS A 286 5.01 9.83 -7.71
C LYS A 286 3.66 9.14 -7.53
N LEU A 287 3.55 8.19 -6.61
CA LEU A 287 2.33 7.45 -6.38
C LEU A 287 1.32 8.29 -5.58
N LYS A 288 0.12 8.47 -6.14
CA LYS A 288 -0.97 9.17 -5.45
C LYS A 288 -1.88 8.24 -4.67
N LYS A 289 -2.36 8.70 -3.52
CA LYS A 289 -3.39 7.99 -2.71
C LYS A 289 -4.65 7.71 -3.52
N GLU A 290 -5.08 8.63 -4.39
CA GLU A 290 -6.24 8.43 -5.27
C GLU A 290 -6.05 7.27 -6.25
N GLN A 291 -4.80 7.01 -6.68
CA GLN A 291 -4.48 5.92 -7.59
C GLN A 291 -4.57 4.57 -6.87
N ILE A 292 -4.07 4.48 -5.64
CA ILE A 292 -4.18 3.29 -4.78
C ILE A 292 -5.66 3.00 -4.49
N GLN A 293 -6.45 4.03 -4.15
CA GLN A 293 -7.90 3.91 -3.94
C GLN A 293 -8.63 3.43 -5.19
N ALA A 294 -8.25 3.88 -6.38
CA ALA A 294 -8.79 3.36 -7.64
C ALA A 294 -8.46 1.86 -7.82
N GLY A 295 -7.25 1.44 -7.43
CA GLY A 295 -6.86 0.03 -7.36
C GLY A 295 -7.76 -0.81 -6.46
N TYR A 296 -8.02 -0.35 -5.24
CA TYR A 296 -8.94 -1.02 -4.31
C TYR A 296 -10.36 -1.13 -4.86
N LYS A 297 -10.88 -0.05 -5.46
CA LYS A 297 -12.21 -0.05 -6.10
C LYS A 297 -12.28 -1.07 -7.23
N ALA A 298 -11.22 -1.20 -8.04
CA ALA A 298 -11.16 -2.19 -9.10
C ALA A 298 -11.09 -3.63 -8.56
N LEU A 299 -10.30 -3.90 -7.50
CA LEU A 299 -10.31 -5.21 -6.84
C LEU A 299 -11.68 -5.57 -6.26
N ARG A 300 -12.42 -4.59 -5.73
CA ARG A 300 -13.77 -4.85 -5.18
C ARG A 300 -14.76 -5.29 -6.25
N LYS A 301 -14.62 -4.76 -7.48
CA LYS A 301 -15.40 -5.25 -8.62
C LYS A 301 -15.09 -6.72 -8.93
N ILE A 302 -13.82 -7.11 -8.86
CA ILE A 302 -13.38 -8.50 -9.05
C ILE A 302 -14.00 -9.39 -7.97
N GLU A 303 -13.89 -8.99 -6.69
CA GLU A 303 -14.54 -9.69 -5.57
C GLU A 303 -16.04 -9.91 -5.81
N ASN A 304 -16.77 -8.85 -6.17
CA ASN A 304 -18.21 -8.94 -6.42
C ASN A 304 -18.54 -9.93 -7.55
N CYS A 305 -17.69 -10.02 -8.57
CA CYS A 305 -17.83 -11.03 -9.63
C CYS A 305 -17.63 -12.45 -9.09
N LEU A 306 -16.67 -12.68 -8.19
CA LEU A 306 -16.47 -14.00 -7.57
C LEU A 306 -17.64 -14.36 -6.64
N ASP A 307 -18.13 -13.41 -5.84
CA ASP A 307 -19.29 -13.59 -4.95
C ASP A 307 -20.54 -13.99 -5.73
N SER A 308 -20.72 -13.39 -6.90
CA SER A 308 -21.86 -13.62 -7.78
C SER A 308 -21.65 -14.78 -8.76
N ALA A 309 -20.56 -15.56 -8.61
CA ALA A 309 -20.16 -16.64 -9.52
C ALA A 309 -20.10 -16.23 -11.01
N CYS A 310 -19.77 -14.97 -11.29
CA CYS A 310 -19.74 -14.38 -12.62
C CYS A 310 -18.33 -14.45 -13.23
N PHE A 311 -17.94 -15.62 -13.75
CA PHE A 311 -16.56 -15.88 -14.24
C PHE A 311 -16.29 -15.52 -15.72
N GLY A 312 -17.26 -14.91 -16.40
CA GLY A 312 -17.19 -14.61 -17.84
C GLY A 312 -16.44 -13.30 -18.19
N SER A 313 -16.97 -12.58 -19.18
CA SER A 313 -16.42 -11.29 -19.63
C SER A 313 -16.35 -10.26 -18.50
N SER A 314 -17.35 -10.19 -17.63
CA SER A 314 -17.42 -9.24 -16.51
C SER A 314 -16.22 -9.35 -15.56
N LEU A 315 -15.82 -10.57 -15.16
CA LEU A 315 -14.63 -10.78 -14.33
C LEU A 315 -13.36 -10.34 -15.06
N THR A 316 -13.27 -10.67 -16.34
CA THR A 316 -12.10 -10.34 -17.15
C THR A 316 -11.98 -8.82 -17.34
N ASP A 317 -13.09 -8.12 -17.52
CA ASP A 317 -13.13 -6.66 -17.64
C ASP A 317 -12.78 -5.98 -16.30
N ALA A 318 -13.22 -6.53 -15.18
CA ALA A 318 -12.80 -6.07 -13.85
C ALA A 318 -11.28 -6.28 -13.64
N CYS A 319 -10.72 -7.42 -14.08
CA CYS A 319 -9.26 -7.63 -14.07
C CYS A 319 -8.52 -6.64 -14.97
N ASN A 320 -9.06 -6.35 -16.16
CA ASN A 320 -8.50 -5.36 -17.09
C ASN A 320 -8.48 -3.96 -16.47
N GLU A 321 -9.55 -3.59 -15.77
CA GLU A 321 -9.64 -2.32 -15.03
C GLU A 321 -8.57 -2.26 -13.95
N PHE A 322 -8.42 -3.31 -13.13
CA PHE A 322 -7.41 -3.36 -12.08
C PHE A 322 -5.99 -3.19 -12.63
N TYR A 323 -5.59 -3.97 -13.63
CA TYR A 323 -4.24 -3.88 -14.21
C TYR A 323 -3.99 -2.59 -15.00
N SER A 324 -5.05 -1.95 -15.51
CA SER A 324 -4.94 -0.61 -16.09
C SER A 324 -4.83 0.47 -15.02
N CYS A 325 -5.33 0.26 -13.81
CA CYS A 325 -5.14 1.20 -12.70
C CYS A 325 -3.79 1.00 -12.02
N ILE A 326 -3.37 -0.25 -11.81
CA ILE A 326 -2.14 -0.59 -11.09
C ILE A 326 -1.21 -1.28 -12.09
N PRO A 327 -0.21 -0.58 -12.64
CA PRO A 327 0.68 -1.12 -13.67
C PRO A 327 1.43 -2.35 -13.16
N HIS A 328 1.26 -3.47 -13.87
CA HIS A 328 1.97 -4.71 -13.60
C HIS A 328 2.89 -5.10 -14.76
N ALA A 329 4.08 -5.60 -14.45
CA ALA A 329 5.05 -6.08 -15.41
C ALA A 329 5.00 -7.62 -15.51
N PHE A 330 4.19 -8.14 -16.43
CA PHE A 330 4.07 -9.60 -16.68
C PHE A 330 5.14 -10.15 -17.64
N GLY A 331 6.07 -9.32 -18.12
CA GLY A 331 6.93 -9.65 -19.25
C GLY A 331 6.07 -10.05 -20.45
N ARG A 332 6.49 -11.06 -21.22
CA ARG A 332 5.73 -11.56 -22.39
C ARG A 332 4.56 -12.48 -22.05
N ARG A 333 4.40 -12.87 -20.77
CA ARG A 333 3.26 -13.68 -20.32
C ARG A 333 1.97 -12.86 -20.36
N ARG A 334 0.87 -13.59 -20.56
CA ARG A 334 -0.48 -13.04 -20.45
C ARG A 334 -0.73 -12.59 -19.00
N PRO A 335 -1.34 -11.42 -18.77
CA PRO A 335 -1.80 -11.04 -17.44
C PRO A 335 -2.73 -12.10 -16.84
N ASP A 336 -2.52 -12.43 -15.58
CA ASP A 336 -3.26 -13.50 -14.90
C ASP A 336 -4.68 -13.05 -14.55
N VAL A 337 -5.69 -13.90 -14.77
CA VAL A 337 -7.06 -13.64 -14.30
C VAL A 337 -7.09 -13.82 -12.77
N ILE A 338 -7.62 -12.82 -12.06
CA ILE A 338 -7.81 -12.82 -10.61
C ILE A 338 -9.14 -13.51 -10.32
N ASN A 339 -9.12 -14.84 -10.23
CA ASN A 339 -10.33 -15.68 -10.12
C ASN A 339 -10.45 -16.46 -8.80
N THR A 340 -9.56 -16.22 -7.85
CA THR A 340 -9.59 -16.86 -6.52
C THR A 340 -9.38 -15.82 -5.43
N ARG A 341 -9.80 -16.14 -4.20
CA ARG A 341 -9.66 -15.24 -3.04
C ARG A 341 -8.19 -15.02 -2.68
N GLU A 342 -7.35 -16.02 -2.87
CA GLU A 342 -5.91 -15.97 -2.61
C GLU A 342 -5.24 -14.94 -3.54
N LYS A 343 -5.61 -14.95 -4.83
CA LYS A 343 -5.12 -13.94 -5.78
C LYS A 343 -5.59 -12.53 -5.42
N ILE A 344 -6.82 -12.36 -4.92
CA ILE A 344 -7.27 -11.06 -4.40
C ILE A 344 -6.40 -10.64 -3.22
N GLN A 345 -6.13 -11.55 -2.28
CA GLN A 345 -5.29 -11.29 -1.11
C GLN A 345 -3.86 -10.88 -1.51
N GLU A 346 -3.25 -11.52 -2.51
CA GLU A 346 -1.93 -11.11 -3.03
C GLU A 346 -1.95 -9.67 -3.58
N LYS A 347 -3.01 -9.29 -4.32
CA LYS A 347 -3.15 -7.93 -4.86
C LYS A 347 -3.52 -6.90 -3.80
N MET A 348 -4.25 -7.32 -2.78
CA MET A 348 -4.53 -6.54 -1.58
C MET A 348 -3.24 -6.18 -0.84
N GLN A 349 -2.37 -7.16 -0.59
CA GLN A 349 -1.07 -6.94 0.03
C GLN A 349 -0.19 -5.98 -0.80
N LEU A 350 -0.28 -6.02 -2.14
CA LEU A 350 0.44 -5.08 -2.99
C LEU A 350 -0.03 -3.64 -2.73
N LEU A 351 -1.34 -3.42 -2.70
CA LEU A 351 -1.90 -2.08 -2.47
C LEU A 351 -1.58 -1.55 -1.06
N GLU A 352 -1.64 -2.42 -0.04
CA GLU A 352 -1.26 -2.06 1.33
C GLU A 352 0.24 -1.67 1.40
N ALA A 353 1.12 -2.46 0.80
CA ALA A 353 2.54 -2.14 0.72
C ALA A 353 2.80 -0.82 -0.02
N LEU A 354 2.09 -0.56 -1.12
CA LEU A 354 2.18 0.69 -1.86
C LEU A 354 1.73 1.90 -1.03
N GLU A 355 0.70 1.77 -0.20
CA GLU A 355 0.22 2.82 0.70
C GLU A 355 1.25 3.11 1.81
N ASP A 356 1.83 2.08 2.42
CA ASP A 356 2.87 2.27 3.44
C ASP A 356 4.16 2.87 2.85
N ILE A 357 4.52 2.48 1.63
CA ILE A 357 5.66 3.05 0.90
C ILE A 357 5.43 4.53 0.56
N GLU A 358 4.21 4.93 0.15
CA GLU A 358 3.89 6.35 -0.08
C GLU A 358 4.14 7.17 1.18
N VAL A 359 3.69 6.68 2.34
CA VAL A 359 3.97 7.31 3.63
C VAL A 359 5.48 7.37 3.89
N ALA A 360 6.20 6.27 3.70
CA ALA A 360 7.65 6.22 3.93
C ALA A 360 8.42 7.22 3.04
N VAL A 361 8.05 7.34 1.77
CA VAL A 361 8.65 8.30 0.84
C VAL A 361 8.31 9.74 1.24
N ARG A 362 7.06 10.00 1.65
CA ARG A 362 6.65 11.32 2.16
C ARG A 362 7.42 11.72 3.42
N LEU A 363 7.65 10.79 4.33
CA LEU A 363 8.48 11.00 5.53
C LEU A 363 9.90 11.39 5.13
N HIS A 364 10.51 10.68 4.17
CA HIS A 364 11.83 11.04 3.62
C HIS A 364 11.87 12.42 2.96
N GLN A 365 10.85 12.79 2.18
CA GLN A 365 10.82 14.08 1.48
C GLN A 365 10.76 15.26 2.44
N ASN A 366 10.06 15.12 3.57
CA ASN A 366 10.02 16.16 4.59
C ASN A 366 11.40 16.42 5.23
N GLU A 367 12.34 15.46 5.15
CA GLU A 367 13.70 15.59 5.69
C GLU A 367 14.58 16.59 4.95
N LEU A 368 14.36 16.79 3.65
CA LEU A 368 15.19 17.65 2.79
C LEU A 368 15.18 19.13 3.19
N LYS A 369 14.27 19.52 4.10
CA LYS A 369 14.07 20.91 4.53
C LYS A 369 14.94 21.32 5.72
N VAL A 370 15.45 20.39 6.53
CA VAL A 370 16.20 20.69 7.77
C VAL A 370 17.68 20.35 7.58
N LYS A 371 18.54 21.37 7.43
CA LYS A 371 20.00 21.17 7.29
C LYS A 371 20.65 20.86 8.65
N ASN A 372 21.76 20.13 8.65
CA ASN A 372 22.64 19.82 9.81
C ASN A 372 22.24 18.69 10.78
N ILE A 373 21.22 17.87 10.47
CA ILE A 373 20.89 16.66 11.25
C ILE A 373 21.10 15.43 10.37
N HIS A 374 21.64 14.35 10.95
CA HIS A 374 21.82 13.10 10.23
C HIS A 374 20.44 12.54 9.77
N PRO A 375 20.30 12.08 8.52
CA PRO A 375 19.00 11.72 7.95
C PRO A 375 18.23 10.66 8.72
N LEU A 376 18.90 9.61 9.23
CA LEU A 376 18.22 8.59 10.03
C LEU A 376 17.61 9.15 11.31
N ASP A 377 18.25 10.17 11.89
CA ASP A 377 17.79 10.82 13.12
C ASP A 377 16.54 11.65 12.81
N ARG A 378 16.50 12.30 11.63
CA ARG A 378 15.30 13.01 11.14
C ARG A 378 14.17 12.04 10.80
N PHE A 379 14.49 10.95 10.10
CA PHE A 379 13.55 9.88 9.80
C PHE A 379 12.93 9.35 11.09
N TYR A 380 13.76 8.97 12.06
CA TYR A 380 13.30 8.53 13.39
C TYR A 380 12.41 9.57 14.08
N ALA A 381 12.82 10.84 14.10
CA ALA A 381 12.01 11.91 14.68
C ALA A 381 10.65 12.06 13.99
N SER A 382 10.58 11.89 12.66
CA SER A 382 9.36 11.97 11.86
C SER A 382 8.38 10.83 12.12
N LEU A 383 8.85 9.70 12.69
CA LEU A 383 7.97 8.61 13.12
C LEU A 383 7.12 9.01 14.33
N HIS A 384 7.50 10.06 15.07
CA HIS A 384 6.83 10.48 16.31
C HIS A 384 6.56 9.30 17.26
N CYS A 385 7.55 8.40 17.35
CA CYS A 385 7.45 7.12 18.05
C CYS A 385 8.79 6.84 18.74
N GLU A 386 8.79 6.86 20.08
CA GLU A 386 9.99 6.63 20.87
C GLU A 386 10.25 5.12 20.99
N LEU A 387 11.49 4.72 20.71
CA LEU A 387 11.97 3.35 20.78
C LEU A 387 13.16 3.27 21.76
N THR A 388 12.96 2.57 22.88
CA THR A 388 14.00 2.36 23.90
C THR A 388 14.45 0.91 23.88
N GLU A 389 15.72 0.64 23.56
CA GLU A 389 16.24 -0.74 23.58
C GLU A 389 16.23 -1.30 25.01
N LEU A 390 15.86 -2.57 25.15
CA LEU A 390 15.84 -3.27 26.43
C LEU A 390 17.10 -4.12 26.62
N ASP A 391 17.67 -4.03 27.81
CA ASP A 391 18.79 -4.88 28.23
C ASP A 391 18.34 -6.34 28.38
N LYS A 392 19.27 -7.28 28.15
CA LYS A 392 18.98 -8.72 28.24
C LYS A 392 18.58 -9.18 29.65
N ASN A 393 18.98 -8.42 30.68
CA ASN A 393 18.62 -8.69 32.07
C ASN A 393 17.28 -8.06 32.47
N ASP A 394 16.66 -7.24 31.62
CA ASP A 394 15.32 -6.70 31.85
C ASP A 394 14.29 -7.85 31.85
N SER A 395 13.37 -7.83 32.81
CA SER A 395 12.33 -8.86 32.93
C SER A 395 11.42 -8.93 31.70
N ASP A 396 11.15 -7.78 31.06
CA ASP A 396 10.37 -7.73 29.83
C ASP A 396 11.15 -8.39 28.69
N TYR A 397 12.48 -8.22 28.63
CA TYR A 397 13.32 -8.89 27.64
C TYR A 397 13.25 -10.40 27.79
N GLN A 398 13.42 -10.90 29.02
CA GLN A 398 13.36 -12.33 29.30
C GLN A 398 11.99 -12.92 28.96
N LEU A 399 10.91 -12.22 29.30
CA LEU A 399 9.54 -12.63 28.98
C LEU A 399 9.29 -12.69 27.48
N VAL A 400 9.70 -11.66 26.73
CA VAL A 400 9.52 -11.62 25.27
C VAL A 400 10.39 -12.67 24.58
N SER A 401 11.63 -12.86 25.04
CA SER A 401 12.52 -13.92 24.53
C SER A 401 11.93 -15.31 24.78
N TRP A 402 11.37 -15.54 25.97
CA TRP A 402 10.66 -16.78 26.27
C TRP A 402 9.45 -16.95 25.35
N TYR A 403 8.60 -15.93 25.24
CA TYR A 403 7.39 -15.99 24.41
C TYR A 403 7.70 -16.24 22.92
N LEU A 404 8.76 -15.62 22.39
CA LEU A 404 9.26 -15.87 21.04
C LEU A 404 9.64 -17.35 20.85
N SER A 405 10.27 -17.96 21.85
CA SER A 405 10.72 -19.36 21.77
C SER A 405 9.59 -20.37 22.00
N SER A 406 8.67 -20.12 22.93
CA SER A 406 7.66 -21.06 23.38
C SER A 406 6.45 -21.14 22.43
N SER A 407 6.17 -20.05 21.70
CA SER A 407 5.01 -19.92 20.81
C SER A 407 5.33 -20.17 19.34
N HIS A 408 6.47 -20.79 19.00
CA HIS A 408 6.80 -21.17 17.63
C HIS A 408 6.02 -22.41 17.19
N GLY A 409 5.08 -22.23 16.26
CA GLY A 409 4.24 -23.29 15.70
C GLY A 409 5.00 -24.45 15.05
N GLU A 410 4.62 -25.68 15.41
CA GLU A 410 5.19 -26.93 14.88
C GLU A 410 4.99 -27.14 13.38
N THR A 411 4.04 -26.43 12.76
CA THR A 411 3.83 -26.47 11.30
C THR A 411 4.75 -25.52 10.53
N HIS A 412 5.53 -24.67 11.22
CA HIS A 412 6.40 -23.66 10.61
C HIS A 412 7.88 -23.99 10.84
N MET A 413 8.31 -25.19 10.44
CA MET A 413 9.65 -25.74 10.73
C MET A 413 10.75 -25.30 9.77
N GLN A 414 10.39 -24.53 8.73
CA GLN A 414 11.31 -24.09 7.69
C GLN A 414 12.34 -23.05 8.16
N TYR A 415 12.11 -22.40 9.31
CA TYR A 415 13.03 -21.46 9.93
C TYR A 415 12.96 -21.53 11.46
N ARG A 416 13.95 -20.94 12.12
CA ARG A 416 13.90 -20.56 13.53
C ARG A 416 13.98 -19.03 13.64
N LEU A 417 13.43 -18.48 14.72
CA LEU A 417 13.52 -17.06 15.01
C LEU A 417 14.58 -16.82 16.08
N GLU A 418 15.49 -15.91 15.79
CA GLU A 418 16.52 -15.43 16.71
C GLU A 418 16.22 -13.97 17.05
N LEU A 419 16.09 -13.65 18.33
CA LEU A 419 15.90 -12.28 18.79
C LEU A 419 17.22 -11.50 18.61
N GLN A 420 17.20 -10.44 17.78
CA GLN A 420 18.36 -9.56 17.62
C GLN A 420 18.25 -8.36 18.55
N HIS A 421 17.15 -7.60 18.44
CA HIS A 421 16.91 -6.41 19.25
C HIS A 421 15.47 -6.36 19.72
N LEU A 422 15.27 -5.80 20.91
CA LEU A 422 13.97 -5.59 21.51
C LEU A 422 13.88 -4.14 21.98
N PHE A 423 12.84 -3.44 21.53
CA PHE A 423 12.59 -2.07 21.92
C PHE A 423 11.24 -1.96 22.61
N ARG A 424 11.19 -1.23 23.72
CA ARG A 424 9.94 -0.71 24.27
C ARG A 424 9.49 0.45 23.37
N VAL A 425 8.20 0.43 23.01
CA VAL A 425 7.57 1.42 22.14
C VAL A 425 6.75 2.37 22.98
N ASN A 426 7.02 3.67 22.84
CA ASN A 426 6.25 4.72 23.47
C ASN A 426 5.72 5.68 22.40
N LYS A 427 4.40 5.69 22.23
CA LYS A 427 3.69 6.58 21.32
C LYS A 427 2.51 7.22 22.05
N SER A 428 2.72 8.45 22.50
CA SER A 428 1.81 9.20 23.37
C SER A 428 0.40 9.33 22.78
N GLU A 429 0.28 9.60 21.48
CA GLU A 429 -1.01 9.69 20.79
C GLU A 429 -1.82 8.40 20.87
N HIS A 430 -1.17 7.24 20.70
CA HIS A 430 -1.84 5.94 20.80
C HIS A 430 -2.26 5.65 22.24
N ALA A 431 -1.39 5.97 23.20
CA ALA A 431 -1.71 5.81 24.62
C ALA A 431 -2.92 6.67 25.04
N ALA A 432 -3.02 7.90 24.53
CA ALA A 432 -4.11 8.82 24.85
C ALA A 432 -5.48 8.38 24.30
N ARG A 433 -5.51 7.66 23.17
CA ARG A 433 -6.75 7.17 22.54
C ARG A 433 -7.08 5.73 22.91
N PHE A 434 -6.23 5.04 23.67
CA PHE A 434 -6.37 3.62 23.96
C PHE A 434 -7.64 3.34 24.77
N VAL A 435 -8.48 2.45 24.24
CA VAL A 435 -9.70 1.97 24.89
C VAL A 435 -9.38 0.68 25.64
N SER A 436 -9.50 0.73 26.96
CA SER A 436 -9.17 -0.39 27.83
C SER A 436 -10.42 -1.18 28.25
N LEU A 437 -10.64 -2.30 27.58
CA LEU A 437 -11.64 -3.34 27.87
C LEU A 437 -10.93 -4.64 28.23
N GLU A 438 -11.31 -5.24 29.36
CA GLU A 438 -10.79 -6.54 29.76
C GLU A 438 -11.52 -7.71 29.06
N PRO A 439 -10.82 -8.80 28.70
CA PRO A 439 -9.38 -9.01 28.90
C PRO A 439 -8.52 -8.25 27.89
N ARG A 440 -7.39 -7.71 28.36
CA ARG A 440 -6.29 -7.24 27.51
C ARG A 440 -5.23 -8.33 27.36
N MET A 441 -4.76 -8.52 26.13
CA MET A 441 -3.72 -9.52 25.82
C MET A 441 -2.55 -8.91 25.07
N LEU A 442 -1.34 -9.39 25.34
CA LEU A 442 -0.15 -9.05 24.57
C LEU A 442 0.00 -10.05 23.40
N LEU A 443 -0.19 -9.60 22.16
CA LEU A 443 -0.29 -10.46 20.98
C LEU A 443 0.66 -10.04 19.86
N TRP A 444 1.08 -11.01 19.05
CA TRP A 444 2.01 -10.82 17.94
C TRP A 444 1.32 -10.24 16.71
N HIS A 445 1.95 -9.23 16.12
CA HIS A 445 1.66 -8.74 14.78
C HIS A 445 2.93 -8.78 13.93
N GLY A 446 2.82 -9.21 12.68
CA GLY A 446 3.94 -9.27 11.74
C GLY A 446 3.57 -8.63 10.43
N SER A 447 4.54 -7.95 9.82
CA SER A 447 4.36 -7.25 8.55
C SER A 447 5.70 -7.14 7.83
N ARG A 448 5.66 -6.86 6.52
CA ARG A 448 6.86 -6.66 5.70
C ARG A 448 7.66 -5.45 6.19
N ALA A 449 8.98 -5.48 6.00
CA ALA A 449 9.88 -4.38 6.36
C ALA A 449 9.42 -3.01 5.85
N SER A 450 8.93 -2.95 4.60
CA SER A 450 8.41 -1.75 3.93
C SER A 450 7.25 -1.08 4.66
N ASN A 451 6.53 -1.83 5.50
CA ASN A 451 5.29 -1.35 6.11
C ASN A 451 5.54 -0.68 7.47
N TRP A 452 6.70 -0.92 8.08
CA TRP A 452 6.98 -0.47 9.45
C TRP A 452 7.16 1.04 9.59
N ALA A 453 7.61 1.73 8.54
CA ALA A 453 7.63 3.20 8.54
C ALA A 453 6.20 3.76 8.71
N GLY A 454 5.23 3.24 7.95
CA GLY A 454 3.81 3.59 8.08
C GLY A 454 3.22 3.17 9.43
N ILE A 455 3.48 1.94 9.88
CA ILE A 455 2.96 1.42 11.16
C ILE A 455 3.48 2.22 12.36
N LEU A 456 4.77 2.58 12.38
CA LEU A 456 5.34 3.35 13.49
C LEU A 456 4.88 4.81 13.46
N SER A 457 4.75 5.43 12.28
CA SER A 457 4.33 6.83 12.13
C SER A 457 2.83 7.07 12.27
N GLU A 458 1.98 6.22 11.70
CA GLU A 458 0.51 6.40 11.67
C GLU A 458 -0.25 5.36 12.51
N GLY A 459 0.39 4.26 12.89
CA GLY A 459 -0.24 3.15 13.62
C GLY A 459 -0.81 2.05 12.72
N LEU A 460 -1.38 1.02 13.34
CA LEU A 460 -2.05 -0.07 12.63
C LEU A 460 -3.40 0.42 12.11
N ARG A 461 -3.69 0.14 10.84
CA ARG A 461 -4.88 0.64 10.12
C ARG A 461 -5.83 -0.50 9.80
N ILE A 462 -7.12 -0.20 9.81
CA ILE A 462 -8.15 -1.11 9.28
C ILE A 462 -8.37 -0.75 7.83
N ALA A 463 -8.39 -1.77 6.96
CA ALA A 463 -8.70 -1.58 5.55
C ALA A 463 -10.03 -0.82 5.39
N PRO A 464 -10.08 0.26 4.60
CA PRO A 464 -11.29 1.06 4.44
C PRO A 464 -12.51 0.25 3.96
N SER A 465 -13.71 0.73 4.26
CA SER A 465 -14.98 0.05 3.88
C SER A 465 -15.13 -0.18 2.38
N HIS A 466 -14.48 0.64 1.53
CA HIS A 466 -14.55 0.55 0.07
C HIS A 466 -13.60 -0.50 -0.56
N VAL A 467 -12.70 -1.09 0.22
CA VAL A 467 -11.77 -2.16 -0.16
C VAL A 467 -12.49 -3.51 -0.24
N PRO A 468 -11.99 -4.54 -0.95
CA PRO A 468 -12.53 -5.90 -0.80
C PRO A 468 -12.46 -6.46 0.63
N SER A 469 -13.42 -7.30 1.03
CA SER A 469 -13.30 -8.10 2.28
C SER A 469 -12.64 -9.47 2.04
N SER A 470 -12.44 -9.83 0.78
CA SER A 470 -11.79 -11.04 0.30
C SER A 470 -10.33 -11.09 0.73
N GLY A 471 -9.96 -12.18 1.39
CA GLY A 471 -8.63 -12.37 1.97
C GLY A 471 -8.58 -12.13 3.49
N TYR A 472 -9.64 -11.57 4.08
CA TYR A 472 -9.80 -11.48 5.52
C TYR A 472 -10.71 -12.61 6.02
N MET A 473 -10.18 -13.50 6.86
CA MET A 473 -10.92 -14.67 7.32
C MET A 473 -12.12 -14.31 8.21
N PHE A 474 -12.04 -13.18 8.90
CA PHE A 474 -13.04 -12.67 9.84
C PHE A 474 -13.36 -11.20 9.55
N ASP A 475 -13.52 -10.85 8.26
CA ASP A 475 -13.79 -9.48 7.81
C ASP A 475 -12.64 -8.49 8.14
N LYS A 476 -12.77 -7.23 7.72
CA LYS A 476 -11.72 -6.22 7.83
C LYS A 476 -11.52 -5.77 9.27
N GLY A 477 -10.34 -6.05 9.81
CA GLY A 477 -9.91 -5.62 11.13
C GLY A 477 -8.39 -5.71 11.23
N VAL A 478 -7.84 -5.45 12.41
CA VAL A 478 -6.42 -5.68 12.66
C VAL A 478 -6.24 -7.07 13.27
N TYR A 479 -5.41 -7.88 12.63
CA TYR A 479 -5.19 -9.29 12.96
C TYR A 479 -3.95 -9.46 13.83
N PHE A 480 -4.12 -10.27 14.88
CA PHE A 480 -3.08 -10.64 15.82
C PHE A 480 -3.07 -12.16 16.04
N ALA A 481 -1.93 -12.70 16.46
CA ALA A 481 -1.79 -14.10 16.84
C ALA A 481 -1.14 -14.24 18.21
N ASP A 482 -1.45 -15.33 18.90
CA ASP A 482 -0.75 -15.75 20.11
C ASP A 482 0.42 -16.72 19.81
N CYS A 483 0.60 -17.10 18.55
CA CYS A 483 1.69 -17.91 18.01
C CYS A 483 2.61 -17.03 17.15
N VAL A 484 3.88 -16.89 17.55
CA VAL A 484 4.79 -15.95 16.89
C VAL A 484 5.08 -16.32 15.43
N SER A 485 5.24 -17.60 15.13
CA SER A 485 5.60 -18.03 13.76
C SER A 485 4.46 -17.85 12.77
N LYS A 486 3.22 -17.75 13.26
CA LYS A 486 2.09 -17.33 12.43
C LYS A 486 2.23 -15.87 11.99
N SER A 487 2.51 -14.97 12.92
CA SER A 487 2.77 -13.55 12.61
C SER A 487 4.06 -13.37 11.82
N ALA A 488 5.12 -14.12 12.11
CA ALA A 488 6.41 -14.03 11.41
C ALA A 488 6.35 -14.42 9.92
N ASN A 489 5.41 -15.27 9.52
CA ASN A 489 5.19 -15.55 8.09
C ASN A 489 4.77 -14.30 7.29
N TYR A 490 4.15 -13.31 7.94
CA TYR A 490 3.78 -12.04 7.31
C TYR A 490 4.97 -11.09 7.13
N CYS A 491 6.14 -11.38 7.72
CA CYS A 491 7.37 -10.66 7.40
C CYS A 491 7.92 -11.01 6.00
N TRP A 492 7.41 -12.07 5.36
CA TRP A 492 7.89 -12.59 4.07
C TRP A 492 9.41 -12.84 4.02
N PRO A 493 9.95 -13.65 4.95
CA PRO A 493 11.37 -13.94 4.97
C PRO A 493 11.79 -14.66 3.69
N ASN A 494 12.99 -14.37 3.19
CA ASN A 494 13.53 -15.05 2.01
C ASN A 494 15.04 -15.33 2.19
N PRO A 495 15.64 -16.24 1.38
CA PRO A 495 17.05 -16.60 1.57
C PRO A 495 18.04 -15.43 1.48
N LYS A 496 17.67 -14.32 0.84
CA LYS A 496 18.49 -13.10 0.71
C LYS A 496 18.25 -12.10 1.84
N VAL A 497 17.06 -12.09 2.43
CA VAL A 497 16.66 -11.20 3.51
C VAL A 497 16.16 -12.07 4.67
N GLN A 498 17.09 -12.35 5.58
CA GLN A 498 16.86 -13.18 6.76
C GLN A 498 16.51 -12.35 8.00
N GLU A 499 16.19 -11.07 7.85
CA GLU A 499 15.80 -10.21 8.98
C GLU A 499 14.35 -9.78 8.81
N GLY A 500 13.67 -9.55 9.93
CA GLY A 500 12.31 -9.02 9.94
C GLY A 500 11.99 -8.32 11.24
N ILE A 501 10.86 -7.61 11.22
CA ILE A 501 10.35 -6.90 12.38
C ILE A 501 8.96 -7.46 12.71
N LEU A 502 8.75 -7.67 13.99
CA LEU A 502 7.48 -8.04 14.62
C LEU A 502 7.11 -6.97 15.65
N ALA A 503 5.83 -6.88 15.98
CA ALA A 503 5.35 -6.12 17.14
C ALA A 503 4.65 -7.04 18.12
N LEU A 504 4.81 -6.75 19.41
CA LEU A 504 3.90 -7.19 20.46
C LEU A 504 3.00 -6.03 20.82
N CYS A 505 1.71 -6.23 20.61
CA CYS A 505 0.68 -5.24 20.84
C CYS A 505 -0.15 -5.64 22.04
N GLU A 506 -0.38 -4.72 22.97
CA GLU A 506 -1.47 -4.82 23.91
C GLU A 506 -2.76 -4.58 23.15
N VAL A 507 -3.58 -5.62 23.07
CA VAL A 507 -4.85 -5.64 22.38
C VAL A 507 -5.95 -5.74 23.41
N SER A 508 -6.81 -4.73 23.45
CA SER A 508 -8.01 -4.73 24.26
C SER A 508 -9.11 -5.54 23.58
N LEU A 509 -9.29 -6.78 24.01
CA LEU A 509 -10.20 -7.71 23.34
C LEU A 509 -11.64 -7.54 23.81
N GLY A 510 -11.86 -7.18 25.08
CA GLY A 510 -13.22 -7.09 25.62
C GLY A 510 -14.01 -8.40 25.46
N ASN A 511 -15.32 -8.29 25.25
CA ASN A 511 -16.14 -9.47 24.99
C ASN A 511 -15.85 -10.03 23.58
N MET A 512 -15.20 -11.18 23.51
CA MET A 512 -14.81 -11.84 22.26
C MET A 512 -15.92 -12.73 21.67
N LYS A 513 -16.21 -12.55 20.38
CA LYS A 513 -16.97 -13.53 19.59
C LYS A 513 -16.04 -14.66 19.15
N LYS A 514 -16.22 -15.85 19.69
CA LYS A 514 -15.43 -17.04 19.33
C LYS A 514 -16.00 -17.72 18.10
N LEU A 515 -15.16 -18.02 17.11
CA LEU A 515 -15.54 -18.66 15.85
C LEU A 515 -14.57 -19.79 15.49
N VAL A 516 -15.12 -20.88 14.99
CA VAL A 516 -14.36 -22.07 14.55
C VAL A 516 -14.15 -22.08 13.04
N ASN A 517 -15.04 -21.41 12.31
CA ASN A 517 -15.06 -21.30 10.86
C ASN A 517 -14.86 -19.85 10.44
N ALA A 518 -14.27 -19.64 9.27
CA ALA A 518 -14.16 -18.33 8.63
C ALA A 518 -15.54 -17.69 8.48
N ASP A 519 -15.60 -16.38 8.69
CA ASP A 519 -16.81 -15.58 8.55
C ASP A 519 -16.45 -14.19 8.01
N THR A 520 -16.49 -14.07 6.68
CA THR A 520 -16.08 -12.85 5.96
C THR A 520 -17.04 -11.66 6.13
N ASN A 521 -18.17 -11.84 6.81
CA ASN A 521 -19.16 -10.80 7.08
C ASN A 521 -19.45 -10.64 8.59
N VAL A 522 -18.55 -11.14 9.44
CA VAL A 522 -18.78 -11.23 10.89
C VAL A 522 -19.08 -9.88 11.51
N ILE A 523 -18.52 -8.78 11.00
CA ILE A 523 -18.69 -7.44 11.56
C ILE A 523 -20.16 -7.00 11.61
N LYS A 524 -20.99 -7.49 10.68
CA LYS A 524 -22.44 -7.22 10.65
C LYS A 524 -23.21 -7.99 11.72
N ARG A 525 -22.56 -8.90 12.44
CA ARG A 525 -23.17 -9.84 13.40
C ARG A 525 -22.46 -9.88 14.77
N ILE A 526 -21.46 -9.04 15.00
CA ILE A 526 -20.74 -8.95 16.28
C ILE A 526 -21.44 -8.05 17.32
N HIS A 527 -22.75 -7.80 17.21
CA HIS A 527 -23.47 -6.99 18.20
C HIS A 527 -23.26 -7.52 19.62
N GLY A 528 -22.86 -6.64 20.55
CA GLY A 528 -22.53 -7.00 21.93
C GLY A 528 -21.13 -7.58 22.15
N TYR A 529 -20.32 -7.70 21.10
CA TYR A 529 -18.92 -8.12 21.16
C TYR A 529 -17.99 -6.98 20.74
N ASN A 530 -16.76 -7.00 21.25
CA ASN A 530 -15.73 -5.98 21.00
C ASN A 530 -14.63 -6.48 20.05
N SER A 531 -14.53 -7.79 19.85
CA SER A 531 -13.51 -8.43 19.01
C SER A 531 -13.97 -9.82 18.58
N VAL A 532 -13.22 -10.43 17.65
CA VAL A 532 -13.40 -11.82 17.21
C VAL A 532 -12.17 -12.65 17.57
N MET A 533 -12.40 -13.87 18.01
CA MET A 533 -11.37 -14.89 18.21
C MET A 533 -11.63 -16.06 17.26
N GLY A 534 -10.80 -16.19 16.23
CA GLY A 534 -10.71 -17.40 15.42
C GLY A 534 -10.02 -18.50 16.23
N GLN A 535 -10.71 -19.61 16.49
CA GLN A 535 -10.21 -20.68 17.36
C GLN A 535 -9.38 -21.70 16.57
N GLY A 536 -8.12 -21.86 16.96
CA GLY A 536 -7.18 -22.79 16.34
C GLY A 536 -7.08 -24.16 17.00
N ARG A 537 -6.46 -25.09 16.26
CA ARG A 537 -6.10 -26.44 16.74
C ARG A 537 -4.94 -26.45 17.73
N ASN A 538 -4.02 -25.50 17.63
CA ASN A 538 -2.88 -25.35 18.52
C ASN A 538 -2.97 -24.00 19.22
N ILE A 539 -2.89 -24.01 20.55
CA ILE A 539 -3.04 -22.83 21.41
C ILE A 539 -1.95 -22.82 22.49
N PRO A 540 -1.50 -21.66 22.97
CA PRO A 540 -0.63 -21.63 24.15
C PRO A 540 -1.31 -22.26 25.37
N ASP A 541 -0.57 -23.03 26.17
CA ASP A 541 -1.09 -23.54 27.44
C ASP A 541 -1.35 -22.36 28.39
N LYS A 542 -2.62 -22.22 28.80
CA LYS A 542 -3.07 -21.12 29.65
C LYS A 542 -2.48 -21.15 31.06
N LYS A 543 -1.98 -22.31 31.50
CA LYS A 543 -1.35 -22.47 32.83
C LYS A 543 -0.05 -21.67 32.94
N ASP A 544 0.62 -21.45 31.82
CA ASP A 544 1.88 -20.74 31.72
C ASP A 544 1.69 -19.26 31.31
N ASN A 545 0.45 -18.76 31.33
CA ASN A 545 0.18 -17.36 31.06
C ASN A 545 0.81 -16.49 32.16
N VAL A 546 1.49 -15.43 31.75
CA VAL A 546 1.99 -14.40 32.66
C VAL A 546 0.99 -13.24 32.66
N ILE A 547 0.67 -12.70 33.84
CA ILE A 547 -0.15 -11.50 33.99
C ILE A 547 0.80 -10.37 34.39
N LEU A 548 0.88 -9.33 33.56
CA LEU A 548 1.68 -8.14 33.85
C LEU A 548 1.07 -7.33 35.02
N PRO A 549 1.85 -6.47 35.70
CA PRO A 549 1.34 -5.68 36.84
C PRO A 549 0.12 -4.81 36.53
N ASP A 550 -0.02 -4.42 35.27
CA ASP A 550 -1.14 -3.64 34.77
C ASP A 550 -2.32 -4.49 34.29
N GLY A 551 -2.31 -5.81 34.50
CA GLY A 551 -3.40 -6.74 34.19
C GLY A 551 -3.37 -7.35 32.79
N VAL A 552 -2.41 -6.96 31.94
CA VAL A 552 -2.30 -7.53 30.58
C VAL A 552 -1.86 -8.99 30.63
N VAL A 553 -2.59 -9.87 29.94
CA VAL A 553 -2.28 -11.29 29.84
C VAL A 553 -1.30 -11.55 28.70
N VAL A 554 -0.19 -12.21 28.99
CA VAL A 554 0.79 -12.67 28.00
C VAL A 554 0.65 -14.18 27.82
N PRO A 555 0.12 -14.67 26.67
CA PRO A 555 -0.12 -16.08 26.44
C PRO A 555 1.17 -16.80 25.99
N CYS A 556 2.19 -16.80 26.85
CA CYS A 556 3.54 -17.30 26.55
C CYS A 556 3.77 -18.78 26.85
N GLY A 557 2.71 -19.55 27.09
CA GLY A 557 2.82 -21.00 27.26
C GLY A 557 3.27 -21.73 26.00
N LYS A 558 3.79 -22.94 26.19
CA LYS A 558 4.07 -23.82 25.05
C LYS A 558 2.78 -24.18 24.32
N LEU A 559 2.87 -24.36 23.01
CA LEU A 559 1.70 -24.73 22.21
C LEU A 559 1.23 -26.15 22.54
N VAL A 560 -0.05 -26.29 22.84
CA VAL A 560 -0.75 -27.56 23.09
C VAL A 560 -1.95 -27.70 22.15
N LYS A 561 -2.45 -28.92 21.99
CA LYS A 561 -3.68 -29.15 21.19
C LYS A 561 -4.88 -28.59 21.93
N SER A 562 -5.73 -27.85 21.22
CA SER A 562 -6.98 -27.34 21.77
C SER A 562 -8.02 -28.46 21.85
N ALA A 563 -9.03 -28.27 22.71
CA ALA A 563 -10.20 -29.15 22.77
C ALA A 563 -10.98 -29.21 21.43
N LEU A 564 -10.72 -28.26 20.52
CA LEU A 564 -11.38 -28.14 19.21
C LEU A 564 -10.51 -28.71 18.07
N VAL A 565 -9.49 -29.51 18.36
CA VAL A 565 -8.53 -30.00 17.35
C VAL A 565 -9.18 -30.67 16.13
N HIS A 566 -10.32 -31.35 16.32
CA HIS A 566 -11.04 -32.06 15.26
C HIS A 566 -12.07 -31.20 14.52
N SER A 567 -12.49 -30.07 15.08
CA SER A 567 -13.55 -29.21 14.51
C SER A 567 -13.03 -27.87 14.02
N ALA A 568 -11.91 -27.38 14.53
CA ALA A 568 -11.29 -26.14 14.09
C ALA A 568 -10.68 -26.26 12.69
N ASN A 569 -10.96 -25.27 11.84
CA ASN A 569 -10.33 -25.15 10.53
C ASN A 569 -9.00 -24.40 10.58
N LEU A 570 -8.76 -23.62 11.63
CA LEU A 570 -7.53 -22.87 11.85
C LEU A 570 -6.46 -23.72 12.55
N HIS A 571 -5.21 -23.62 12.10
CA HIS A 571 -4.09 -24.26 12.80
C HIS A 571 -3.74 -23.58 14.14
N TYR A 572 -3.86 -22.25 14.21
CA TYR A 572 -3.55 -21.44 15.40
C TYR A 572 -4.61 -20.35 15.55
N ASN A 573 -4.75 -19.78 16.75
CA ASN A 573 -5.72 -18.73 16.99
C ASN A 573 -5.47 -17.47 16.12
N GLU A 574 -6.52 -16.67 15.96
CA GLU A 574 -6.46 -15.30 15.47
C GLU A 574 -7.32 -14.43 16.38
N TYR A 575 -6.84 -13.23 16.65
CA TYR A 575 -7.58 -12.21 17.39
C TYR A 575 -7.73 -11.00 16.49
N ILE A 576 -8.96 -10.55 16.31
CA ILE A 576 -9.30 -9.48 15.38
C ILE A 576 -10.06 -8.39 16.14
N VAL A 577 -9.55 -7.18 16.06
CA VAL A 577 -10.25 -5.98 16.56
C VAL A 577 -10.66 -5.09 15.40
N TYR A 578 -11.80 -4.43 15.57
CA TYR A 578 -12.44 -3.60 14.55
C TYR A 578 -12.40 -2.11 14.90
N ASN A 579 -11.66 -1.74 15.93
CA ASN A 579 -11.35 -0.38 16.32
C ASN A 579 -9.85 -0.27 16.63
N THR A 580 -9.15 0.64 15.95
CA THR A 580 -7.70 0.85 16.14
C THR A 580 -7.36 1.37 17.53
N ASN A 581 -8.30 2.01 18.21
CA ASN A 581 -8.13 2.45 19.60
C ASN A 581 -8.05 1.27 20.59
N GLN A 582 -8.37 0.04 20.19
CA GLN A 582 -8.17 -1.16 21.00
C GLN A 582 -6.73 -1.69 20.94
N ILE A 583 -5.80 -0.96 20.29
CA ILE A 583 -4.46 -1.45 19.99
C ILE A 583 -3.42 -0.47 20.53
N LYS A 584 -2.45 -1.00 21.26
CA LYS A 584 -1.26 -0.27 21.69
C LYS A 584 -0.02 -1.12 21.45
N ILE A 585 0.89 -0.66 20.58
CA ILE A 585 2.17 -1.35 20.38
C ILE A 585 3.01 -1.16 21.65
N ARG A 586 3.44 -2.25 22.28
CA ARG A 586 4.31 -2.21 23.47
C ARG A 586 5.76 -2.50 23.16
N TYR A 587 6.01 -3.46 22.27
CA TYR A 587 7.36 -3.84 21.90
C TYR A 587 7.52 -3.97 20.40
N LEU A 588 8.67 -3.50 19.90
CA LEU A 588 9.16 -3.73 18.55
C LEU A 588 10.30 -4.75 18.64
N VAL A 589 10.21 -5.81 17.84
CA VAL A 589 11.09 -6.97 17.95
C VAL A 589 11.77 -7.19 16.62
N LYS A 590 13.08 -6.91 16.54
CA LYS A 590 13.88 -7.26 15.37
C LYS A 590 14.38 -8.69 15.52
N VAL A 591 14.09 -9.52 14.52
CA VAL A 591 14.41 -10.94 14.52
C VAL A 591 15.19 -11.34 13.27
N ARG A 592 15.99 -12.39 13.41
CA ARG A 592 16.62 -13.11 12.31
C ARG A 592 15.96 -14.46 12.08
N PHE A 593 15.67 -14.76 10.82
CA PHE A 593 15.18 -16.04 10.33
C PHE A 593 16.36 -16.96 10.03
N GLY A 594 16.73 -17.76 11.04
CA GLY A 594 17.80 -18.74 10.94
C GLY A 594 17.37 -20.03 10.26
N LYS A 595 18.34 -20.76 9.69
CA LYS A 595 18.13 -22.16 9.28
C LYS A 595 18.07 -23.03 10.53
N ARG A 596 17.19 -24.04 10.49
CA ARG A 596 16.94 -24.94 11.61
C ARG A 596 18.12 -25.83 11.93
#